data_AF-A0A8H3IVJ3-F1
#
_entry.id   AF-A0A8H3IVJ3-F1
#
_cell.length_a   1.000
_cell.length_b   1.000
_cell.length_c   1.000
_cell.angle_alpha   90.00
_cell.angle_beta   90.00
_cell.angle_gamma   90.00
#
_symmetry.space_group_name_H-M   'P 1'
#
loop_
_entity.id
_entity.type
_entity.pdbx_description
1 polymer ?
#
loop_
_entity_poly.entity_id
_entity_poly.type
_entity_poly.pdbx_seq_one_letter_code
_entity_poly.pdbx_strand_id
1 'polypeptide(L)'
;MDHSRSNSITPPPAPRTHRSSRSKRRHRGYSLPRREKSSRRRSEVALLLCVFNSSSHNWSTQPLRFDPSRVNDRELWTDIRTVFHAELHPLWQRVLGFKRVKSIVPIAYTPNNVPIRIDPKDYPDSIQFTHAFHHPDLIRPDHHWVDWFVAFNDGDERTNGLEFIESIYAQKLITIAVAATVAIVTVCIVWTLKGGQLQTVFTVMGFVLTLVAAEIALVALFYQVTLSN
;
A
#
# COMPACT_ATOMS: atom_id res chain seq x y z
N MET A 1 -75.71 26.31 46.45
CA MET A 1 -76.57 25.89 45.32
C MET A 1 -75.73 26.01 44.06
N ASP A 2 -75.26 24.85 43.59
CA ASP A 2 -75.27 24.40 42.18
C ASP A 2 -74.83 25.38 41.09
N HIS A 3 -73.67 25.12 40.48
CA HIS A 3 -73.49 24.50 39.14
C HIS A 3 -73.00 25.61 38.17
N SER A 4 -72.07 25.47 37.24
CA SER A 4 -71.30 24.34 36.72
C SER A 4 -70.10 24.92 35.94
N ARG A 5 -68.99 24.18 35.94
CA ARG A 5 -67.87 24.36 35.01
C ARG A 5 -68.32 24.05 33.58
N SER A 6 -67.86 24.83 32.60
CA SER A 6 -67.70 24.36 31.22
C SER A 6 -66.33 24.80 30.71
N ASN A 7 -65.40 23.83 30.69
CA ASN A 7 -64.05 23.99 30.16
C ASN A 7 -64.11 23.79 28.64
N SER A 8 -63.71 24.81 27.89
CA SER A 8 -63.31 24.70 26.49
C SER A 8 -61.98 23.97 26.40
N ILE A 9 -61.96 22.78 25.80
CA ILE A 9 -60.72 22.09 25.42
C ILE A 9 -60.70 21.98 23.90
N THR A 10 -60.02 22.93 23.26
CA THR A 10 -59.61 22.85 21.86
C THR A 10 -58.38 21.94 21.77
N PRO A 11 -58.36 20.89 20.95
CA PRO A 11 -57.16 20.06 20.80
C PRO A 11 -56.07 20.82 20.02
N PRO A 12 -54.79 20.71 20.41
CA PRO A 12 -53.69 21.34 19.69
C PRO A 12 -53.41 20.64 18.35
N PRO A 13 -52.99 21.38 17.30
CA PRO A 13 -52.70 20.80 16.01
C PRO A 13 -51.44 19.93 16.04
N ALA A 14 -51.48 18.83 15.27
CA ALA A 14 -50.42 17.84 15.19
C ALA A 14 -49.07 18.44 14.69
N PRO A 15 -47.93 17.96 15.21
CA PRO A 15 -46.61 18.48 14.86
C PRO A 15 -46.22 18.13 13.42
N ARG A 16 -45.86 19.16 12.66
CA ARG A 16 -45.27 19.06 11.32
C ARG A 16 -43.87 18.42 11.43
N THR A 17 -43.74 17.18 11.00
CA THR A 17 -42.44 16.53 10.87
C THR A 17 -41.70 17.10 9.67
N HIS A 18 -40.63 17.84 9.97
CA HIS A 18 -39.63 18.30 9.01
C HIS A 18 -39.01 17.09 8.30
N ARG A 19 -39.36 16.94 7.02
CA ARG A 19 -38.78 15.96 6.12
C ARG A 19 -37.35 16.38 5.83
N SER A 20 -36.40 15.81 6.57
CA SER A 20 -34.98 16.03 6.39
C SER A 20 -34.56 15.61 4.98
N SER A 21 -33.89 16.55 4.31
CA SER A 21 -33.21 16.36 3.04
C SER A 21 -32.19 15.24 3.17
N ARG A 22 -32.52 14.07 2.65
CA ARG A 22 -31.61 12.92 2.54
C ARG A 22 -30.50 13.31 1.57
N SER A 23 -29.40 13.76 2.15
CA SER A 23 -28.10 13.94 1.53
C SER A 23 -27.82 12.76 0.59
N LYS A 24 -27.72 13.05 -0.72
CA LYS A 24 -27.18 12.15 -1.73
C LYS A 24 -25.70 11.93 -1.40
N ARG A 25 -25.42 11.00 -0.48
CA ARG A 25 -24.12 10.34 -0.40
C ARG A 25 -23.90 9.67 -1.75
N ARG A 26 -23.02 10.28 -2.56
CA ARG A 26 -22.38 9.63 -3.69
C ARG A 26 -21.59 8.46 -3.13
N HIS A 27 -22.23 7.30 -2.99
CA HIS A 27 -21.51 6.05 -3.10
C HIS A 27 -20.94 6.03 -4.51
N ARG A 28 -19.66 6.40 -4.65
CA ARG A 28 -18.84 5.82 -5.70
C ARG A 28 -18.90 4.32 -5.46
N GLY A 29 -19.83 3.67 -6.14
CA GLY A 29 -19.85 2.24 -6.25
C GLY A 29 -18.52 1.86 -6.87
N TYR A 30 -17.67 1.20 -6.08
CA TYR A 30 -16.72 0.28 -6.69
C TYR A 30 -17.59 -0.79 -7.32
N SER A 31 -17.76 -0.72 -8.63
CA SER A 31 -18.35 -1.78 -9.42
C SER A 31 -17.42 -2.97 -9.29
N LEU A 32 -17.76 -3.87 -8.37
CA LEU A 32 -17.31 -5.26 -8.44
C LEU A 32 -17.64 -5.76 -9.86
N PRO A 33 -16.71 -6.43 -10.56
CA PRO A 33 -17.07 -7.10 -11.79
C PRO A 33 -18.19 -8.08 -11.48
N ARG A 34 -19.34 -7.83 -12.13
CA ARG A 34 -20.55 -8.64 -12.04
C ARG A 34 -20.15 -10.08 -12.36
N ARG A 35 -20.25 -10.95 -11.35
CA ARG A 35 -20.00 -12.39 -11.41
C ARG A 35 -20.95 -12.99 -12.46
N GLU A 36 -20.51 -13.04 -13.71
CA GLU A 36 -21.15 -13.84 -14.73
C GLU A 36 -21.03 -15.30 -14.31
N LYS A 37 -22.18 -15.90 -14.00
CA LYS A 37 -22.33 -17.33 -13.81
C LYS A 37 -22.15 -18.00 -15.19
N SER A 38 -20.93 -18.15 -15.66
CA SER A 38 -20.59 -19.03 -16.77
C SER A 38 -20.13 -20.38 -16.23
N SER A 39 -21.10 -21.28 -16.19
CA SER A 39 -20.89 -22.72 -16.21
C SER A 39 -19.83 -23.10 -17.27
N ARG A 40 -18.85 -23.93 -16.87
CA ARG A 40 -17.80 -24.57 -17.71
C ARG A 40 -16.64 -23.71 -18.25
N ARG A 41 -15.74 -23.26 -17.37
CA ARG A 41 -14.28 -23.23 -17.63
C ARG A 41 -13.55 -23.54 -16.32
N ARG A 42 -13.13 -24.79 -16.15
CA ARG A 42 -12.19 -25.19 -15.09
C ARG A 42 -10.81 -24.60 -15.42
N SER A 43 -10.08 -24.26 -14.35
CA SER A 43 -8.65 -23.90 -14.27
C SER A 43 -8.22 -22.45 -14.53
N GLU A 44 -8.95 -21.44 -14.05
CA GLU A 44 -8.36 -20.10 -13.88
C GLU A 44 -8.39 -19.74 -12.38
N VAL A 45 -7.23 -19.54 -11.78
CA VAL A 45 -7.08 -19.13 -10.38
C VAL A 45 -6.95 -17.61 -10.33
N ALA A 46 -7.71 -16.97 -9.45
CA ALA A 46 -7.65 -15.52 -9.25
C ALA A 46 -6.99 -15.20 -7.91
N LEU A 47 -5.89 -14.47 -7.94
CA LEU A 47 -5.19 -13.94 -6.78
C LEU A 47 -5.40 -12.43 -6.69
N LEU A 48 -5.74 -11.92 -5.51
CA LEU A 48 -5.75 -10.47 -5.28
C LEU A 48 -4.38 -10.01 -4.78
N LEU A 49 -3.72 -9.15 -5.56
CA LEU A 49 -2.53 -8.45 -5.12
C LEU A 49 -2.94 -7.16 -4.43
N CYS A 50 -2.40 -6.86 -3.25
CA CYS A 50 -2.73 -5.62 -2.56
C CYS A 50 -1.57 -4.89 -1.90
N VAL A 51 -1.67 -3.57 -1.90
CA VAL A 51 -0.74 -2.66 -1.23
C VAL A 51 -1.53 -1.76 -0.29
N PHE A 52 -1.09 -1.66 0.96
CA PHE A 52 -1.61 -0.66 1.88
C PHE A 52 -0.95 0.69 1.63
N ASN A 53 -1.74 1.71 1.29
CA ASN A 53 -1.25 3.07 1.17
C ASN A 53 -1.49 3.83 2.48
N SER A 54 -0.42 4.04 3.24
CA SER A 54 -0.45 4.75 4.52
C SER A 54 -0.90 6.20 4.42
N SER A 55 -0.63 6.89 3.30
CA SER A 55 -1.01 8.30 3.12
C SER A 55 -2.51 8.47 2.87
N SER A 56 -3.14 7.53 2.18
CA SER A 56 -4.57 7.57 1.87
C SER A 56 -5.44 6.70 2.78
N HIS A 57 -4.82 5.95 3.70
CA HIS A 57 -5.48 4.92 4.53
C HIS A 57 -6.40 3.99 3.72
N ASN A 58 -5.97 3.63 2.51
CA ASN A 58 -6.75 2.83 1.57
C ASN A 58 -5.90 1.69 1.02
N TRP A 59 -6.58 0.60 0.66
CA TRP A 59 -5.99 -0.54 0.00
C TRP A 59 -6.08 -0.35 -1.51
N SER A 60 -4.94 -0.45 -2.20
CA SER A 60 -4.92 -0.64 -3.64
C SER A 60 -4.95 -2.14 -3.90
N THR A 61 -5.88 -2.62 -4.71
CA THR A 61 -6.04 -4.04 -5.02
C THR A 61 -6.06 -4.25 -6.53
N GLN A 62 -5.36 -5.28 -6.99
CA GLN A 62 -5.33 -5.67 -8.39
C GLN A 62 -5.51 -7.18 -8.51
N PRO A 63 -6.52 -7.67 -9.24
CA PRO A 63 -6.67 -9.09 -9.50
C PRO A 63 -5.64 -9.55 -10.52
N LEU A 64 -4.89 -10.59 -10.18
CA LEU A 64 -4.07 -11.37 -11.08
C LEU A 64 -4.80 -12.68 -11.36
N ARG A 65 -4.92 -13.07 -12.63
CA ARG A 65 -5.47 -14.36 -13.02
C ARG A 65 -4.42 -15.16 -13.75
N PHE A 66 -4.32 -16.44 -13.43
CA PHE A 66 -3.38 -17.35 -14.07
C PHE A 66 -3.99 -18.75 -14.22
N ASP A 67 -3.51 -19.49 -15.21
CA ASP A 67 -3.91 -20.87 -15.46
C ASP A 67 -2.85 -21.80 -14.88
N PRO A 68 -3.15 -22.57 -13.81
CA PRO A 68 -2.17 -23.42 -13.14
C PRO A 68 -1.66 -24.55 -14.04
N SER A 69 -2.37 -24.88 -15.11
CA SER A 69 -1.94 -25.92 -16.06
C SER A 69 -0.90 -25.45 -17.09
N ARG A 70 -0.72 -24.12 -17.20
CA ARG A 70 0.10 -23.51 -18.26
C ARG A 70 1.25 -22.66 -17.72
N VAL A 71 1.24 -22.31 -16.44
CA VAL A 71 2.17 -21.37 -15.83
C VAL A 71 3.15 -22.12 -14.93
N ASN A 72 4.44 -21.91 -15.15
CA ASN A 72 5.48 -22.38 -14.24
C ASN A 72 5.68 -21.41 -13.07
N ASP A 73 6.25 -21.87 -11.95
CA ASP A 73 6.47 -21.02 -10.76
C ASP A 73 7.27 -19.73 -11.06
N ARG A 74 8.28 -19.84 -11.93
CA ARG A 74 9.05 -18.67 -12.39
C ARG A 74 8.19 -17.66 -13.14
N GLU A 75 7.35 -18.16 -14.05
CA GLU A 75 6.46 -17.32 -14.85
C GLU A 75 5.42 -16.66 -13.95
N LEU A 76 4.84 -17.41 -13.01
CA LEU A 76 3.90 -16.90 -12.01
C LEU A 76 4.49 -15.72 -11.24
N TRP A 77 5.69 -15.87 -10.69
CA TRP A 77 6.35 -14.81 -9.92
C TRP A 77 6.78 -13.62 -10.79
N THR A 78 7.13 -13.87 -12.05
CA THR A 78 7.44 -12.82 -13.03
C THR A 78 6.18 -12.01 -13.37
N ASP A 79 5.04 -12.67 -13.52
CA ASP A 79 3.74 -12.03 -13.78
C ASP A 79 3.26 -11.23 -12.57
N ILE A 80 3.36 -11.79 -11.37
CA ILE A 80 3.08 -11.09 -10.10
C ILE A 80 3.92 -9.80 -10.02
N ARG A 81 5.23 -9.91 -10.30
CA ARG A 81 6.15 -8.76 -10.27
C ARG A 81 5.81 -7.73 -11.33
N THR A 82 5.42 -8.17 -12.53
CA THR A 82 5.07 -7.29 -13.65
C THR A 82 3.80 -6.51 -13.34
N VAL A 83 2.74 -7.19 -12.89
CA VAL A 83 1.48 -6.55 -12.50
C VAL A 83 1.67 -5.63 -11.31
N PHE A 84 2.46 -6.02 -10.31
CA PHE A 84 2.80 -5.17 -9.17
C PHE A 84 3.47 -3.86 -9.63
N HIS A 85 4.48 -3.93 -10.49
CA HIS A 85 5.19 -2.75 -10.95
C HIS A 85 4.43 -1.88 -11.96
N ALA A 86 3.45 -2.44 -12.65
CA ALA A 86 2.63 -1.72 -13.62
C ALA A 86 1.44 -1.01 -12.96
N GLU A 87 0.70 -1.71 -12.09
CA GLU A 87 -0.61 -1.28 -11.58
C GLU A 87 -0.57 -0.80 -10.13
N LEU A 88 0.27 -1.43 -9.29
CA LEU A 88 0.30 -1.14 -7.85
C LEU A 88 1.38 -0.12 -7.47
N HIS A 89 2.47 -0.06 -8.24
CA HIS A 89 3.58 0.86 -7.98
C HIS A 89 3.58 2.05 -8.96
N PRO A 90 3.18 3.26 -8.54
CA PRO A 90 3.11 4.41 -9.44
C PRO A 90 4.49 4.75 -10.03
N LEU A 91 4.51 5.16 -11.30
CA LEU A 91 5.72 5.42 -12.10
C LEU A 91 6.75 6.31 -11.38
N TRP A 92 6.30 7.32 -10.64
CA TRP A 92 7.20 8.19 -9.87
C TRP A 92 7.92 7.47 -8.73
N GLN A 93 7.26 6.55 -8.03
CA GLN A 93 7.91 5.70 -7.03
C GLN A 93 8.89 4.73 -7.69
N ARG A 94 8.61 4.28 -8.93
CA ARG A 94 9.50 3.40 -9.72
C ARG A 94 10.78 4.14 -10.15
N VAL A 95 10.65 5.38 -10.62
CA VAL A 95 11.78 6.21 -11.06
C VAL A 95 12.65 6.62 -9.87
N LEU A 96 12.03 7.02 -8.76
CA LEU A 96 12.78 7.46 -7.59
C LEU A 96 13.29 6.28 -6.73
N GLY A 97 12.64 5.11 -6.82
CA GLY A 97 13.00 3.89 -6.11
C GLY A 97 13.08 4.07 -4.60
N PHE A 98 12.28 4.98 -4.04
CA PHE A 98 12.25 5.27 -2.60
C PHE A 98 11.47 4.24 -1.80
N LYS A 99 10.63 3.45 -2.45
CA LYS A 99 9.89 2.36 -1.82
C LYS A 99 10.35 1.04 -2.38
N ARG A 100 10.54 0.08 -1.48
CA ARG A 100 10.85 -1.31 -1.81
C ARG A 100 9.89 -2.21 -1.06
N VAL A 101 9.46 -3.30 -1.70
CA VAL A 101 8.71 -4.37 -1.04
C VAL A 101 9.62 -5.00 0.02
N LYS A 102 9.27 -4.80 1.30
CA LYS A 102 10.01 -5.32 2.45
C LYS A 102 9.56 -6.73 2.80
N SER A 103 8.26 -6.99 2.71
CA SER A 103 7.68 -8.30 2.99
C SER A 103 6.44 -8.54 2.13
N ILE A 104 6.19 -9.80 1.81
CA ILE A 104 4.98 -10.28 1.17
C ILE A 104 4.32 -11.27 2.10
N VAL A 105 3.04 -11.06 2.38
CA VAL A 105 2.27 -11.86 3.33
C VAL A 105 1.01 -12.38 2.65
N PRO A 106 0.69 -13.68 2.78
CA PRO A 106 -0.58 -14.20 2.30
C PRO A 106 -1.75 -13.66 3.13
N ILE A 107 -2.83 -13.28 2.46
CA ILE A 107 -4.02 -12.71 3.06
C ILE A 107 -5.30 -13.40 2.56
N ALA A 108 -6.32 -13.39 3.40
CA ALA A 108 -7.69 -13.65 2.98
C ALA A 108 -8.53 -12.40 3.15
N TYR A 109 -9.44 -12.16 2.22
CA TYR A 109 -10.41 -11.09 2.34
C TYR A 109 -11.62 -11.55 3.13
N THR A 110 -11.98 -10.79 4.15
CA THR A 110 -13.30 -10.93 4.80
C THR A 110 -14.43 -10.58 3.83
N PRO A 111 -15.68 -10.97 4.11
CA PRO A 111 -16.85 -10.51 3.37
C PRO A 111 -16.98 -8.97 3.29
N ASN A 112 -16.33 -8.26 4.20
CA ASN A 112 -16.29 -6.80 4.26
C ASN A 112 -15.09 -6.20 3.50
N ASN A 113 -14.37 -6.99 2.70
CA ASN A 113 -13.17 -6.62 1.95
C ASN A 113 -12.01 -6.08 2.81
N VAL A 114 -11.98 -6.42 4.09
CA VAL A 114 -10.82 -6.15 4.96
C VAL A 114 -9.87 -7.33 4.84
N PRO A 115 -8.61 -7.11 4.43
CA PRO A 115 -7.61 -8.16 4.36
C PRO A 115 -7.23 -8.60 5.78
N ILE A 116 -7.25 -9.91 6.02
CA ILE A 116 -6.75 -10.54 7.24
C ILE A 116 -5.50 -11.31 6.85
N ARG A 117 -4.41 -11.06 7.56
CA ARG A 117 -3.16 -11.82 7.42
C ARG A 117 -3.41 -13.24 7.88
N ILE A 118 -3.14 -14.17 6.97
CA ILE A 118 -3.15 -15.59 7.29
C ILE A 118 -1.73 -15.92 7.69
N ASP A 119 -1.58 -16.49 8.88
CA ASP A 119 -0.34 -17.17 9.23
C ASP A 119 -0.37 -18.54 8.54
N PRO A 120 0.46 -18.78 7.52
CA PRO A 120 0.42 -20.04 6.80
C PRO A 120 0.89 -21.16 7.74
N LYS A 121 -0.06 -21.90 8.31
CA LYS A 121 0.23 -23.05 9.19
C LYS A 121 1.05 -24.15 8.49
N ASP A 122 0.98 -24.24 7.16
CA ASP A 122 1.49 -25.37 6.37
C ASP A 122 2.27 -24.93 5.11
N TYR A 123 3.27 -24.02 5.22
CA TYR A 123 4.15 -23.43 4.16
C TYR A 123 3.66 -22.11 3.52
N PRO A 124 4.55 -21.30 2.90
CA PRO A 124 5.94 -20.95 3.25
C PRO A 124 6.03 -19.57 3.97
N ASP A 125 7.14 -19.32 4.68
CA ASP A 125 7.31 -18.07 5.43
C ASP A 125 7.26 -16.82 4.54
N SER A 126 6.85 -15.69 5.12
CA SER A 126 6.88 -14.37 4.45
C SER A 126 8.25 -14.03 3.83
N ILE A 127 9.34 -14.58 4.39
CA ILE A 127 10.70 -14.46 3.87
C ILE A 127 10.84 -15.14 2.50
N GLN A 128 10.27 -16.34 2.34
CA GLN A 128 10.32 -17.11 1.10
C GLN A 128 9.50 -16.44 0.00
N PHE A 129 8.30 -15.93 0.32
CA PHE A 129 7.52 -15.11 -0.62
C PHE A 129 8.29 -13.86 -1.07
N THR A 130 8.92 -13.19 -0.12
CA THR A 130 9.72 -11.99 -0.41
C THR A 130 10.93 -12.33 -1.27
N HIS A 131 11.62 -13.44 -0.99
CA HIS A 131 12.75 -13.90 -1.76
C HIS A 131 12.36 -14.27 -3.20
N ALA A 132 11.28 -15.04 -3.37
CA ALA A 132 10.75 -15.43 -4.67
C ALA A 132 10.35 -14.22 -5.53
N PHE A 133 9.78 -13.18 -4.91
CA PHE A 133 9.44 -11.94 -5.60
C PHE A 133 10.67 -11.13 -6.09
N HIS A 134 11.71 -10.99 -5.25
CA HIS A 134 12.91 -10.23 -5.64
C HIS A 134 13.78 -11.00 -6.65
N HIS A 135 13.78 -12.34 -6.57
CA HIS A 135 14.61 -13.21 -7.38
C HIS A 135 13.79 -14.33 -8.04
N PRO A 136 12.88 -13.99 -8.99
CA PRO A 136 12.09 -15.00 -9.69
C PRO A 136 12.98 -16.00 -10.44
N ASP A 137 14.17 -15.56 -10.85
CA ASP A 137 15.11 -16.40 -11.59
C ASP A 137 15.86 -17.43 -10.75
N LEU A 138 15.86 -17.27 -9.43
CA LEU A 138 16.52 -18.18 -8.48
C LEU A 138 15.53 -19.14 -7.83
N ILE A 139 14.27 -19.12 -8.25
CA ILE A 139 13.25 -20.05 -7.78
C ILE A 139 13.65 -21.44 -8.24
N ARG A 140 13.84 -22.32 -7.26
CA ARG A 140 14.14 -23.72 -7.49
C ARG A 140 12.85 -24.44 -7.88
N PRO A 141 12.92 -25.44 -8.77
CA PRO A 141 11.76 -26.19 -9.26
C PRO A 141 11.12 -27.11 -8.21
N ASP A 142 11.68 -27.21 -7.01
CA ASP A 142 11.13 -27.93 -5.86
C ASP A 142 10.12 -27.09 -5.06
N HIS A 143 10.05 -25.77 -5.28
CA HIS A 143 9.09 -24.90 -4.62
C HIS A 143 7.80 -24.87 -5.45
N HIS A 144 6.88 -25.78 -5.14
CA HIS A 144 5.56 -25.93 -5.77
C HIS A 144 4.61 -24.73 -5.48
N TRP A 145 4.97 -23.53 -5.95
CA TRP A 145 4.23 -22.28 -5.67
C TRP A 145 2.85 -22.28 -6.32
N VAL A 146 2.75 -22.72 -7.57
CA VAL A 146 1.49 -22.84 -8.31
C VAL A 146 0.51 -23.75 -7.55
N ASP A 147 0.97 -24.93 -7.14
CA ASP A 147 0.16 -25.89 -6.38
C ASP A 147 -0.28 -25.30 -5.03
N TRP A 148 0.61 -24.58 -4.36
CA TRP A 148 0.30 -23.86 -3.13
C TRP A 148 -0.80 -22.82 -3.34
N PHE A 149 -0.70 -21.97 -4.38
CA PHE A 149 -1.73 -20.96 -4.66
C PHE A 149 -3.06 -21.57 -5.08
N VAL A 150 -3.06 -22.71 -5.77
CA VAL A 150 -4.27 -23.47 -6.10
C VAL A 150 -4.93 -23.97 -4.81
N ALA A 151 -4.18 -24.63 -3.94
CA ALA A 151 -4.68 -25.13 -2.65
C ALA A 151 -5.14 -23.98 -1.73
N PHE A 152 -4.39 -22.87 -1.73
CA PHE A 152 -4.72 -21.66 -0.99
C PHE A 152 -6.05 -21.07 -1.46
N ASN A 153 -6.34 -21.09 -2.77
CA ASN A 153 -7.59 -20.58 -3.31
C ASN A 153 -8.78 -21.56 -3.17
N ASP A 154 -8.53 -22.87 -3.05
CA ASP A 154 -9.59 -23.90 -2.94
C ASP A 154 -10.10 -24.07 -1.49
N GLY A 155 -9.31 -23.64 -0.49
CA GLY A 155 -9.58 -23.88 0.93
C GLY A 155 -10.63 -23.00 1.62
N ASP A 156 -11.09 -21.90 1.02
CA ASP A 156 -12.08 -20.98 1.62
C ASP A 156 -12.91 -20.26 0.54
N GLU A 157 -14.19 -19.96 0.80
CA GLU A 157 -15.04 -19.16 -0.13
C GLU A 157 -14.56 -17.70 -0.27
N ARG A 158 -13.56 -17.33 0.53
CA ARG A 158 -12.94 -16.00 0.58
C ARG A 158 -11.97 -15.82 -0.58
N THR A 159 -11.96 -14.62 -1.15
CA THR A 159 -10.93 -14.28 -2.13
C THR A 159 -9.59 -14.19 -1.41
N ASN A 160 -8.62 -14.98 -1.84
CA ASN A 160 -7.30 -15.05 -1.25
C ASN A 160 -6.30 -14.24 -2.07
N GLY A 161 -5.24 -13.77 -1.43
CA GLY A 161 -4.36 -12.78 -2.02
C GLY A 161 -3.01 -12.63 -1.35
N LEU A 162 -2.25 -11.66 -1.85
CA LEU A 162 -0.92 -11.29 -1.34
C LEU A 162 -0.91 -9.82 -0.94
N GLU A 163 -0.54 -9.55 0.30
CA GLU A 163 -0.24 -8.21 0.80
C GLU A 163 1.23 -7.90 0.61
N PHE A 164 1.51 -6.85 -0.16
CA PHE A 164 2.84 -6.28 -0.34
C PHE A 164 3.04 -5.16 0.68
N ILE A 165 3.93 -5.42 1.64
CA ILE A 165 4.32 -4.44 2.65
C ILE A 165 5.48 -3.62 2.08
N GLU A 166 5.17 -2.40 1.66
CA GLU A 166 6.17 -1.43 1.22
C GLU A 166 6.88 -0.80 2.41
N SER A 167 8.20 -0.69 2.32
CA SER A 167 8.99 0.12 3.26
C SER A 167 9.81 1.14 2.48
N ILE A 168 10.04 2.29 3.12
CA ILE A 168 10.92 3.31 2.58
C ILE A 168 12.33 2.74 2.58
N TYR A 169 13.02 2.83 1.44
CA TYR A 169 14.38 2.36 1.28
C TYR A 169 15.35 3.38 1.88
N ALA A 170 15.40 3.41 3.21
CA ALA A 170 16.12 4.42 4.00
C ALA A 170 17.60 4.54 3.61
N GLN A 171 18.27 3.41 3.32
CA GLN A 171 19.66 3.42 2.87
C GLN A 171 19.87 4.25 1.60
N LYS A 172 18.98 4.13 0.60
CA LYS A 172 19.09 4.89 -0.66
C LYS A 172 18.81 6.37 -0.45
N LEU A 173 17.88 6.73 0.44
CA LEU A 173 17.67 8.13 0.83
C LEU A 173 18.93 8.73 1.46
N ILE A 174 19.55 8.00 2.40
CA ILE A 174 20.82 8.41 3.02
C ILE A 174 21.91 8.56 1.96
N THR A 175 22.05 7.62 1.03
CA THR A 175 23.06 7.73 -0.05
C THR A 175 22.85 8.97 -0.93
N ILE A 176 21.60 9.28 -1.28
CA ILE A 176 21.28 10.47 -2.10
C ILE A 176 21.58 11.76 -1.33
N ALA A 177 21.21 11.81 -0.06
CA ALA A 177 21.50 12.92 0.86
C ALA A 177 23.02 13.17 0.97
N VAL A 178 23.80 12.12 1.23
CA VAL A 178 25.26 12.21 1.29
C VAL A 178 25.84 12.66 -0.05
N ALA A 179 25.37 12.09 -1.18
CA ALA A 179 25.86 12.46 -2.51
C ALA A 179 25.55 13.93 -2.85
N ALA A 180 24.35 14.42 -2.50
CA ALA A 180 23.97 15.81 -2.69
C ALA A 180 24.85 16.75 -1.84
N THR A 181 25.11 16.38 -0.58
CA THR A 181 26.00 17.13 0.31
C THR A 181 27.41 17.23 -0.27
N VAL A 182 27.98 16.11 -0.73
CA VAL A 182 29.31 16.08 -1.36
C VAL A 182 29.35 16.96 -2.63
N ALA A 183 28.30 16.90 -3.45
CA ALA A 183 28.20 17.73 -4.66
C ALA A 183 28.18 19.23 -4.32
N ILE A 184 27.40 19.64 -3.32
CA ILE A 184 27.33 21.05 -2.90
C ILE A 184 28.68 21.52 -2.35
N VAL A 185 29.32 20.73 -1.49
CA VAL A 185 30.66 21.05 -0.95
C VAL A 185 31.68 21.21 -2.09
N THR A 186 31.64 20.33 -3.09
CA THR A 186 32.53 20.39 -4.25
C THR A 186 32.32 21.67 -5.06
N VAL A 187 31.05 22.05 -5.31
CA VAL A 187 30.71 23.30 -6.00
C VAL A 187 31.21 24.52 -5.22
N CYS A 188 31.09 24.52 -3.89
CA CYS A 188 31.63 25.58 -3.04
C CYS A 188 33.14 25.72 -3.15
N ILE A 189 33.89 24.61 -3.15
CA ILE A 189 35.35 24.60 -3.30
C ILE A 189 35.76 25.14 -4.67
N VAL A 190 35.09 24.72 -5.75
CA VAL A 190 35.38 25.23 -7.10
C VAL A 190 35.09 26.73 -7.20
N TRP A 191 34.03 27.20 -6.55
CA TRP A 191 33.66 28.61 -6.52
C TRP A 191 34.66 29.49 -5.76
N THR A 192 35.16 29.02 -4.60
CA THR A 192 36.19 29.74 -3.84
C THR A 192 37.49 29.84 -4.62
N LEU A 193 37.91 28.75 -5.27
CA LEU A 193 39.14 28.72 -6.07
C LEU A 193 39.09 29.67 -7.29
N LYS A 194 37.91 29.95 -7.84
CA LYS A 194 37.72 30.89 -8.95
C LYS A 194 37.65 32.36 -8.52
N GLY A 195 37.88 32.68 -7.24
CA GLY A 195 37.84 34.04 -6.72
C GLY A 195 36.42 34.57 -6.44
N GLY A 196 35.45 33.66 -6.23
CA GLY A 196 34.10 34.04 -5.83
C GLY A 196 34.07 34.75 -4.45
N GLN A 197 33.05 35.57 -4.22
CA GLN A 197 32.87 36.29 -2.95
C GLN A 197 32.75 35.33 -1.76
N LEU A 198 33.61 35.54 -0.75
CA LEU A 198 33.64 34.77 0.51
C LEU A 198 32.31 34.80 1.28
N GLN A 199 31.56 35.91 1.20
CA GLN A 199 30.26 36.04 1.87
C GLN A 199 29.24 35.02 1.32
N THR A 200 29.24 34.78 0.02
CA THR A 200 28.38 33.77 -0.61
C THR A 200 28.73 32.36 -0.10
N VAL A 201 30.02 32.09 0.08
CA VAL A 201 30.52 30.78 0.55
C VAL A 201 30.08 30.51 1.99
N PHE A 202 30.19 31.50 2.89
CA PHE A 202 29.69 31.36 4.27
C PHE A 202 28.19 31.12 4.32
N THR A 203 27.43 31.79 3.45
CA THR A 203 25.97 31.63 3.37
C THR A 203 25.61 30.22 2.89
N VAL A 204 26.28 29.72 1.85
CA VAL A 204 26.06 28.36 1.33
C VAL A 204 26.52 27.30 2.34
N MET A 205 27.67 27.46 2.99
CA MET A 205 28.12 26.53 4.03
C MET A 205 27.17 26.49 5.23
N GLY A 206 26.61 27.63 5.63
CA GLY A 206 25.54 27.68 6.64
C GLY A 206 24.30 26.90 6.21
N PHE A 207 23.89 27.02 4.94
CA PHE A 207 22.78 26.25 4.39
C PHE A 207 23.10 24.74 4.36
N VAL A 208 24.31 24.36 3.95
CA VAL A 208 24.78 22.96 3.96
C VAL A 208 24.78 22.38 5.37
N LEU A 209 25.33 23.09 6.35
CA LEU A 209 25.33 22.66 7.76
C LEU A 209 23.90 22.46 8.28
N THR A 210 22.99 23.37 7.91
CA THR A 210 21.57 23.25 8.29
C THR A 210 20.91 22.04 7.63
N LEU A 211 21.23 21.78 6.36
CA LEU A 211 20.72 20.64 5.61
C LEU A 211 21.24 19.32 6.17
N VAL A 212 22.52 19.23 6.50
CA VAL A 212 23.13 18.08 7.18
C VAL A 212 22.51 17.87 8.56
N ALA A 213 22.31 18.94 9.34
CA ALA A 213 21.63 18.84 10.64
C ALA A 213 20.19 18.34 10.50
N ALA A 214 19.46 18.81 9.48
CA ALA A 214 18.11 18.35 9.18
C ALA A 214 18.08 16.87 8.75
N GLU A 215 19.05 16.41 7.97
CA GLU A 215 19.20 15.00 7.60
C GLU A 215 19.47 14.13 8.83
N ILE A 216 20.39 14.53 9.71
CA ILE A 216 20.67 13.81 10.96
C ILE A 216 19.43 13.75 11.85
N ALA A 217 18.68 14.86 11.98
CA ALA A 217 17.44 14.90 12.75
C ALA A 217 16.37 13.97 12.15
N LEU A 218 16.24 13.92 10.83
CA LEU A 218 15.29 13.05 10.14
C LEU A 218 15.65 11.57 10.31
N VAL A 219 16.94 11.23 10.28
CA VAL A 219 17.45 9.89 10.58
C VAL A 219 17.17 9.52 12.05
N ALA A 220 17.41 10.44 12.99
CA ALA A 220 17.13 10.21 14.41
C ALA A 220 15.64 9.95 14.69
N LEU A 221 14.75 10.73 14.07
CA LEU A 221 13.31 10.52 14.15
C LEU A 221 12.91 9.16 13.56
N PHE A 222 13.49 8.78 12.42
CA PHE A 222 13.23 7.48 11.81
C PHE A 222 13.63 6.32 12.74
N TYR A 223 14.80 6.40 13.36
CA TYR A 223 15.25 5.40 14.33
C TYR A 223 14.33 5.32 15.54
N GLN A 224 13.88 6.45 16.10
CA GLN A 224 12.93 6.44 17.21
C GLN A 224 11.62 5.72 16.86
N VAL A 225 11.03 6.04 15.70
CA VAL A 225 9.77 5.43 15.24
C VAL A 225 9.93 3.93 14.92
N THR A 226 11.12 3.53 14.47
CA THR A 226 11.41 2.12 14.14
C THR A 226 11.71 1.28 15.38
N LEU A 227 12.31 1.87 16.42
CA LEU A 227 12.59 1.19 17.69
C LEU A 227 11.37 1.13 18.63
N SER A 228 10.37 1.98 18.43
CA SER A 228 9.14 2.01 19.25
C SER A 228 8.05 1.02 18.79
N ASN A 229 8.24 0.35 17.64
CA ASN A 229 7.35 -0.69 17.11
C ASN A 229 8.04 -2.05 17.18
#